data_AF-A0A8H8WXS2-F1
#
_entry.id   AF-A0A8H8WXS2-F1
#
_cell.length_a   1.000
_cell.length_b   1.000
_cell.length_c   1.000
_cell.angle_alpha   90.00
_cell.angle_beta   90.00
_cell.angle_gamma   90.00
#
_symmetry.space_group_name_H-M   'P 1'
#
loop_
_entity.id
_entity.type
_entity.pdbx_description
1 polymer ?
#
loop_
_entity_poly.entity_id
_entity_poly.type
_entity_poly.pdbx_seq_one_letter_code
_entity_poly.pdbx_strand_id
1 'polypeptide(L)'
;MTVHTASGKEPVPSFTGGAMSENDALMKALADVSERRAALEAEYERIGAELAKLRLAENALRAIVEDTPIEDLGLARPAAGPAGGFAVGSAGGGGAEARAGGRRGPRGPRANSTKGRLKALIDGAGPQGLSQPQILRALPDAAPATINAYLSGMVGAGEALLVGNFYTKPRTRDDEVQVQDESAHDDGPEDDDLYDGEVEDDAAEDAPPRDR
;
A
#
# COMPACT_ATOMS: atom_id res chain seq x y z
N MET A 1 0.99 86.72 -64.20
CA MET A 1 -0.36 86.55 -63.64
C MET A 1 -1.07 85.47 -64.45
N THR A 2 -0.91 84.19 -64.08
CA THR A 2 -1.83 83.11 -64.48
C THR A 2 -1.65 81.98 -63.48
N VAL A 3 -2.70 81.72 -62.70
CA VAL A 3 -2.78 80.69 -61.67
C VAL A 3 -3.61 79.57 -62.28
N HIS A 4 -3.05 78.39 -62.44
CA HIS A 4 -3.84 77.19 -62.72
C HIS A 4 -3.70 76.21 -61.55
N THR A 5 -4.85 75.99 -60.95
CA THR A 5 -5.14 75.22 -59.75
C THR A 5 -4.87 73.74 -59.97
N ALA A 6 -3.98 73.16 -59.17
CA ALA A 6 -3.82 71.72 -59.05
C ALA A 6 -4.98 71.16 -58.22
N SER A 7 -5.86 70.38 -58.85
CA SER A 7 -6.92 69.66 -58.16
C SER A 7 -6.34 68.37 -57.58
N GLY A 8 -5.98 68.42 -56.29
CA GLY A 8 -5.57 67.27 -55.50
C GLY A 8 -6.79 66.42 -55.15
N LYS A 9 -6.85 65.20 -55.70
CA LYS A 9 -7.81 64.18 -55.29
C LYS A 9 -7.07 63.23 -54.33
N GLU A 10 -7.18 63.49 -53.03
CA GLU A 10 -6.67 62.58 -52.01
C GLU A 10 -7.48 61.28 -52.00
N PRO A 11 -6.83 60.10 -51.90
CA PRO A 11 -7.52 58.84 -51.72
C PRO A 11 -8.05 58.73 -50.28
N VAL A 12 -9.35 58.51 -50.16
CA VAL A 12 -10.00 58.23 -48.87
C VAL A 12 -9.48 56.89 -48.33
N PRO A 13 -8.97 56.81 -47.09
CA PRO A 13 -8.54 55.54 -46.52
C PRO A 13 -9.76 54.67 -46.24
N SER A 14 -9.87 53.53 -46.93
CA SER A 14 -10.85 52.50 -46.65
C SER A 14 -10.51 51.81 -45.33
N PHE A 15 -11.27 52.14 -44.27
CA PHE A 15 -11.13 51.56 -42.94
C PHE A 15 -11.87 50.21 -42.86
N THR A 16 -11.37 49.18 -43.55
CA THR A 16 -11.97 47.82 -43.54
C THR A 16 -11.16 46.78 -42.77
N GLY A 17 -10.14 47.21 -42.00
CA GLY A 17 -9.21 46.30 -41.30
C GLY A 17 -9.58 45.89 -39.86
N GLY A 18 -10.59 46.49 -39.22
CA GLY A 18 -10.88 46.27 -37.79
C GLY A 18 -11.72 45.02 -37.48
N ALA A 19 -12.73 44.74 -38.30
CA ALA A 19 -13.78 43.77 -37.99
C ALA A 19 -13.31 42.30 -37.93
N MET A 20 -12.32 41.91 -38.75
CA MET A 20 -11.77 40.54 -38.68
C MET A 20 -10.91 40.32 -37.44
N SER A 21 -10.09 41.31 -37.04
CA SER A 21 -9.25 41.21 -35.85
C SER A 21 -10.07 41.14 -34.54
N GLU A 22 -11.20 41.84 -34.51
CA GLU A 22 -12.13 41.81 -33.37
C GLU A 22 -12.86 40.47 -33.29
N ASN A 23 -13.29 39.92 -34.43
CA ASN A 23 -13.91 38.60 -34.49
C ASN A 23 -12.93 37.48 -34.08
N ASP A 24 -11.67 37.54 -34.51
CA ASP A 24 -10.64 36.58 -34.11
C ASP A 24 -10.35 36.66 -32.59
N ALA A 25 -10.36 37.86 -32.02
CA ALA A 25 -10.22 38.06 -30.58
C ALA A 25 -11.42 37.49 -29.81
N LEU A 26 -12.65 37.66 -30.30
CA LEU A 26 -13.85 37.08 -29.71
C LEU A 26 -13.85 35.55 -29.79
N MET A 27 -13.45 34.98 -30.92
CA MET A 27 -13.32 33.53 -31.10
C MET A 27 -12.29 32.94 -30.15
N LYS A 28 -11.15 33.63 -29.96
CA LYS A 28 -10.13 33.23 -28.98
C LYS A 28 -10.67 33.31 -27.54
N ALA A 29 -11.32 34.40 -27.18
CA ALA A 29 -11.91 34.55 -25.84
C ALA A 29 -12.98 33.48 -25.55
N LEU A 30 -13.79 33.12 -26.56
CA LEU A 30 -14.77 32.04 -26.44
C LEU A 30 -14.08 30.68 -26.25
N ALA A 31 -13.00 30.42 -26.99
CA ALA A 31 -12.20 29.20 -26.81
C ALA A 31 -11.63 29.11 -25.39
N ASP A 32 -10.98 30.19 -24.90
CA ASP A 32 -10.39 30.26 -23.57
C ASP A 32 -11.45 30.04 -22.46
N VAL A 33 -12.65 30.63 -22.62
CA VAL A 33 -13.77 30.42 -21.68
C VAL A 33 -14.28 28.99 -21.74
N SER A 34 -14.37 28.39 -22.94
CA SER A 34 -14.83 27.01 -23.10
C SER A 34 -13.86 26.00 -22.49
N GLU A 35 -12.55 26.23 -22.63
CA GLU A 35 -11.50 25.41 -22.02
C GLU A 35 -11.55 25.51 -20.50
N ARG A 36 -11.66 26.74 -19.96
CA ARG A 36 -11.79 26.96 -18.52
C ARG A 36 -13.04 26.30 -17.96
N ARG A 37 -14.15 26.31 -18.70
CA ARG A 37 -15.38 25.60 -18.30
C ARG A 37 -15.13 24.09 -18.22
N ALA A 38 -14.50 23.50 -19.24
CA ALA A 38 -14.21 22.07 -19.26
C ALA A 38 -13.29 21.63 -18.11
N ALA A 39 -12.27 22.45 -17.78
CA ALA A 39 -11.39 22.20 -16.64
C ALA A 39 -12.16 22.21 -15.31
N LEU A 40 -13.04 23.21 -15.09
CA LEU A 40 -13.88 23.28 -13.90
C LEU A 40 -14.88 22.12 -13.80
N GLU A 41 -15.42 21.68 -14.93
CA GLU A 41 -16.33 20.53 -15.00
C GLU A 41 -15.62 19.23 -14.59
N ALA A 42 -14.39 19.03 -15.06
CA ALA A 42 -13.57 17.89 -14.65
C ALA A 42 -13.20 17.91 -13.15
N GLU A 43 -12.89 19.09 -12.60
CA GLU A 43 -12.64 19.27 -11.17
C GLU A 43 -13.90 18.98 -10.34
N TYR A 44 -15.06 19.46 -10.79
CA TYR A 44 -16.34 19.20 -10.14
C TYR A 44 -16.65 17.70 -10.07
N GLU A 45 -16.49 16.97 -11.18
CA GLU A 45 -16.68 15.51 -11.21
C GLU A 45 -15.71 14.78 -10.28
N ARG A 46 -14.44 15.21 -10.26
CA ARG A 46 -13.44 14.66 -9.35
C ARG A 46 -13.83 14.88 -7.88
N ILE A 47 -14.20 16.11 -7.52
CA ILE A 47 -14.62 16.47 -6.17
C ILE A 47 -15.89 15.70 -5.80
N GLY A 48 -16.83 15.54 -6.73
CA GLY A 48 -18.04 14.73 -6.55
C GLY A 48 -17.71 13.28 -6.21
N ALA A 49 -16.75 12.67 -6.90
CA ALA A 49 -16.28 11.32 -6.62
C ALA A 49 -15.56 11.22 -5.27
N GLU A 50 -14.79 12.23 -4.87
CA GLU A 50 -14.15 12.29 -3.54
C GLU A 50 -15.20 12.43 -2.42
N LEU A 51 -16.21 13.28 -2.62
CA LEU A 51 -17.33 13.44 -1.68
C LEU A 51 -18.13 12.14 -1.53
N ALA A 52 -18.38 11.41 -2.62
CA ALA A 52 -19.05 10.11 -2.57
C ALA A 52 -18.26 9.09 -1.72
N LYS A 53 -16.93 9.07 -1.86
CA LYS A 53 -16.06 8.22 -1.02
C LYS A 53 -16.12 8.62 0.45
N LEU A 54 -16.15 9.92 0.76
CA LEU A 54 -16.25 10.41 2.14
C LEU A 54 -17.60 10.06 2.76
N ARG A 55 -18.71 10.20 2.03
CA ARG A 55 -20.04 9.77 2.51
C ARG A 55 -20.11 8.28 2.78
N LEU A 56 -19.47 7.48 1.92
CA LEU A 56 -19.34 6.04 2.13
C LEU A 56 -18.59 5.74 3.42
N ALA A 57 -17.43 6.39 3.62
CA ALA A 57 -16.63 6.22 4.83
C ALA A 57 -17.38 6.68 6.09
N GLU A 58 -18.11 7.80 6.03
CA GLU A 58 -18.94 8.30 7.13
C GLU A 58 -20.01 7.28 7.53
N ASN A 59 -20.74 6.73 6.55
CA ASN A 59 -21.76 5.73 6.81
C ASN A 59 -21.17 4.45 7.41
N ALA A 60 -20.00 4.02 6.94
CA ALA A 60 -19.30 2.86 7.50
C ALA A 60 -18.87 3.09 8.96
N LEU A 61 -18.39 4.29 9.29
CA LEU A 61 -18.04 4.65 10.67
C LEU A 61 -19.28 4.71 11.57
N ARG A 62 -20.40 5.27 11.06
CA ARG A 62 -21.68 5.27 11.78
C ARG A 62 -22.14 3.85 12.10
N ALA A 63 -22.03 2.92 11.15
CA ALA A 63 -22.34 1.50 11.39
C ALA A 63 -21.53 0.89 12.54
N ILE A 64 -20.22 1.15 12.58
CA ILE A 64 -19.34 0.62 13.62
C ILE A 64 -19.72 1.19 14.99
N VAL A 65 -20.07 2.48 15.07
CA VAL A 65 -20.45 3.13 16.33
C VAL A 65 -21.81 2.65 16.83
N GLU A 66 -22.73 2.37 15.92
CA GLU A 66 -24.11 1.97 16.22
C GLU A 66 -24.30 0.44 16.23
N ASP A 67 -23.21 -0.34 16.13
CA ASP A 67 -23.22 -1.81 15.95
C ASP A 67 -24.21 -2.30 14.87
N THR A 68 -24.40 -1.48 13.84
CA THR A 68 -25.33 -1.77 12.74
C THR A 68 -24.63 -2.61 11.68
N PRO A 69 -25.20 -3.76 11.26
CA PRO A 69 -24.61 -4.62 10.24
C PRO A 69 -24.40 -3.86 8.91
N ILE A 70 -23.23 -4.05 8.30
CA ILE A 70 -22.77 -3.32 7.10
C ILE A 70 -23.67 -3.62 5.88
N GLU A 71 -24.36 -4.76 5.90
CA GLU A 71 -25.29 -5.24 4.89
C GLU A 71 -26.50 -4.31 4.69
N ASP A 72 -26.94 -3.62 5.75
CA ASP A 72 -28.10 -2.71 5.73
C ASP A 72 -27.77 -1.31 5.20
N LEU A 73 -26.49 -0.98 5.05
CA LEU A 73 -26.02 0.34 4.58
C LEU A 73 -25.85 0.43 3.06
N GLY A 74 -26.22 -0.61 2.30
CA GLY A 74 -25.99 -0.67 0.85
C GLY A 74 -24.50 -0.66 0.47
N LEU A 75 -23.62 -0.89 1.45
CA LEU A 75 -22.17 -1.05 1.30
C LEU A 75 -21.78 -2.48 0.89
N ALA A 76 -22.77 -3.38 0.82
CA ALA A 76 -22.62 -4.67 0.20
C ALA A 76 -22.16 -4.47 -1.24
N ARG A 77 -20.87 -4.76 -1.48
CA ARG A 77 -20.37 -5.16 -2.80
C ARG A 77 -21.45 -6.04 -3.43
N PRO A 78 -21.95 -5.77 -4.65
CA PRO A 78 -23.05 -6.53 -5.22
C PRO A 78 -22.66 -8.00 -5.10
N ALA A 79 -23.42 -8.71 -4.26
CA ALA A 79 -23.22 -10.11 -4.04
C ALA A 79 -23.34 -10.74 -5.42
N ALA A 80 -22.25 -11.34 -5.89
CA ALA A 80 -22.30 -12.24 -7.04
C ALA A 80 -23.14 -13.45 -6.62
N GLY A 81 -24.46 -13.27 -6.65
CA GLY A 81 -25.46 -14.31 -6.59
C GLY A 81 -25.74 -14.84 -8.00
N PRO A 82 -26.27 -16.06 -8.09
CA PRO A 82 -26.03 -16.96 -9.22
C PRO A 82 -26.82 -16.54 -10.47
N ALA A 83 -26.16 -16.69 -11.62
CA ALA A 83 -26.71 -16.86 -12.95
C ALA A 83 -28.17 -16.38 -13.19
N GLY A 84 -28.31 -15.15 -13.66
CA GLY A 84 -29.49 -14.66 -14.35
C GLY A 84 -29.05 -13.60 -15.34
N GLY A 85 -28.80 -14.02 -16.58
CA GLY A 85 -28.26 -13.14 -17.61
C GLY A 85 -29.25 -12.05 -18.00
N PHE A 86 -28.76 -10.84 -18.19
CA PHE A 86 -29.18 -9.98 -19.29
C PHE A 86 -27.98 -9.17 -19.75
N ALA A 87 -27.63 -9.42 -21.01
CA ALA A 87 -26.55 -8.78 -21.72
C ALA A 87 -27.00 -7.42 -22.26
N VAL A 88 -26.20 -6.39 -22.03
CA VAL A 88 -25.89 -5.28 -22.95
C VAL A 88 -24.52 -4.74 -22.47
N GLY A 89 -23.42 -4.68 -23.21
CA GLY A 89 -23.11 -4.93 -24.61
C GLY A 89 -21.77 -4.24 -24.90
N SER A 90 -20.76 -5.02 -25.33
CA SER A 90 -19.53 -4.64 -26.07
C SER A 90 -18.58 -3.54 -25.51
N ALA A 91 -17.26 -3.58 -25.59
CA ALA A 91 -16.30 -4.41 -26.33
C ALA A 91 -14.89 -4.13 -25.76
N GLY A 92 -13.97 -5.10 -25.87
CA GLY A 92 -12.53 -4.78 -25.93
C GLY A 92 -11.58 -5.54 -25.00
N GLY A 93 -11.39 -6.84 -25.27
CA GLY A 93 -10.07 -7.46 -25.36
C GLY A 93 -9.15 -7.57 -24.12
N GLY A 94 -9.03 -8.80 -23.61
CA GLY A 94 -7.72 -9.40 -23.32
C GLY A 94 -7.28 -9.43 -21.86
N GLY A 95 -7.28 -10.63 -21.26
CA GLY A 95 -6.60 -10.88 -19.99
C GLY A 95 -7.35 -11.81 -19.06
N ALA A 96 -7.69 -13.01 -19.52
CA ALA A 96 -7.97 -14.10 -18.61
C ALA A 96 -6.63 -14.58 -18.03
N GLU A 97 -6.32 -14.20 -16.79
CA GLU A 97 -5.50 -15.03 -15.92
C GLU A 97 -5.72 -14.69 -14.45
N ALA A 98 -5.72 -15.74 -13.63
CA ALA A 98 -5.76 -15.77 -12.17
C ALA A 98 -7.07 -15.36 -11.46
N ARG A 99 -8.05 -16.27 -11.55
CA ARG A 99 -8.90 -16.61 -10.40
C ARG A 99 -8.01 -17.18 -9.29
N ALA A 100 -7.88 -16.54 -8.12
CA ALA A 100 -7.58 -17.23 -6.84
C ALA A 100 -7.59 -16.29 -5.62
N GLY A 101 -8.28 -16.72 -4.55
CA GLY A 101 -8.07 -16.31 -3.15
C GLY A 101 -8.72 -14.97 -2.75
N GLY A 102 -9.76 -14.91 -1.92
CA GLY A 102 -9.88 -15.58 -0.63
C GLY A 102 -9.56 -14.58 0.49
N ARG A 103 -10.55 -14.25 1.32
CA ARG A 103 -10.41 -13.77 2.72
C ARG A 103 -9.26 -12.79 2.99
N ARG A 104 -9.51 -11.50 2.81
CA ARG A 104 -8.60 -10.42 3.23
C ARG A 104 -8.69 -10.24 4.75
N GLY A 105 -8.04 -11.12 5.51
CA GLY A 105 -7.65 -10.85 6.91
C GLY A 105 -6.75 -9.60 7.02
N PRO A 106 -6.37 -9.19 8.24
CA PRO A 106 -5.60 -7.96 8.46
C PRO A 106 -4.34 -8.01 7.60
N ARG A 107 -4.26 -7.11 6.63
CA ARG A 107 -3.09 -7.07 5.75
C ARG A 107 -1.90 -6.70 6.58
N GLY A 108 -1.02 -7.67 6.78
CA GLY A 108 0.34 -7.43 7.23
C GLY A 108 1.02 -6.34 6.40
N PRO A 109 2.16 -5.83 6.88
CA PRO A 109 2.88 -4.71 6.28
C PRO A 109 2.89 -4.80 4.75
N ARG A 110 2.35 -3.76 4.10
CA ARG A 110 2.25 -3.75 2.63
C ARG A 110 3.65 -3.91 2.05
N ALA A 111 3.84 -4.92 1.20
CA ALA A 111 5.13 -5.26 0.58
C ALA A 111 5.84 -4.07 -0.11
N ASN A 112 5.10 -3.02 -0.48
CA ASN A 112 5.63 -1.81 -1.13
C ASN A 112 5.75 -0.59 -0.20
N SER A 113 5.32 -0.66 1.06
CA SER A 113 5.44 0.45 2.01
C SER A 113 6.84 0.50 2.62
N THR A 114 7.34 1.70 2.97
CA THR A 114 8.66 1.85 3.60
C THR A 114 8.78 1.03 4.89
N LYS A 115 7.77 1.09 5.78
CA LYS A 115 7.74 0.26 7.00
C LYS A 115 7.75 -1.24 6.67
N GLY A 116 6.98 -1.66 5.65
CA GLY A 116 6.93 -3.07 5.25
C GLY A 116 8.24 -3.59 4.65
N ARG A 117 8.89 -2.80 3.80
CA ARG A 117 10.22 -3.14 3.25
C ARG A 117 11.29 -3.14 4.33
N LEU A 118 11.24 -2.21 5.29
CA LEU A 118 12.14 -2.18 6.44
C LEU A 118 11.99 -3.45 7.29
N LYS A 119 10.75 -3.89 7.55
CA LYS A 119 10.48 -5.14 8.25
C LYS A 119 11.02 -6.35 7.48
N ALA A 120 10.74 -6.44 6.18
CA ALA A 120 11.25 -7.53 5.35
C ALA A 120 12.80 -7.59 5.33
N LEU A 121 13.48 -6.45 5.34
CA LEU A 121 14.94 -6.38 5.41
C LEU A 121 15.47 -6.91 6.75
N ILE A 122 14.84 -6.54 7.87
CA ILE A 122 15.23 -7.01 9.20
C ILE A 122 14.94 -8.52 9.35
N ASP A 123 13.81 -8.98 8.83
CA ASP A 123 13.43 -10.40 8.84
C ASP A 123 14.40 -11.25 7.99
N GLY A 124 14.86 -10.72 6.84
CA GLY A 124 15.84 -11.38 5.97
C GLY A 124 17.31 -11.22 6.38
N ALA A 125 17.61 -10.42 7.40
CA ALA A 125 18.98 -10.17 7.87
C ALA A 125 19.60 -11.35 8.63
N GLY A 126 18.76 -12.27 9.12
CA GLY A 126 19.20 -13.37 9.97
C GLY A 126 19.75 -12.91 11.33
N PRO A 127 20.50 -13.77 12.05
CA PRO A 127 20.88 -13.54 13.44
C PRO A 127 21.90 -12.42 13.65
N GLN A 128 22.62 -12.02 12.61
CA GLN A 128 23.59 -10.92 12.66
C GLN A 128 22.90 -9.54 12.62
N GLY A 129 21.68 -9.47 12.08
CA GLY A 129 20.95 -8.22 11.90
C GLY A 129 21.60 -7.26 10.89
N LEU A 130 21.04 -6.06 10.79
CA LEU A 130 21.53 -4.99 9.91
C LEU A 130 21.88 -3.75 10.73
N SER A 131 23.03 -3.15 10.43
CA SER A 131 23.39 -1.84 10.94
C SER A 131 22.60 -0.74 10.25
N GLN A 132 22.40 0.39 10.94
CA GLN A 132 21.68 1.53 10.38
C GLN A 132 22.23 2.01 9.01
N PRO A 133 23.56 2.11 8.78
CA PRO A 133 24.08 2.48 7.46
C PRO A 133 23.76 1.46 6.36
N GLN A 134 23.68 0.16 6.68
CA GLN A 134 23.29 -0.88 5.73
C GLN A 134 21.80 -0.74 5.36
N ILE A 135 20.95 -0.45 6.34
CA ILE A 135 19.51 -0.21 6.11
C ILE A 135 19.30 1.03 5.22
N LEU A 136 20.02 2.12 5.48
CA LEU A 136 19.94 3.34 4.66
C LEU A 136 20.38 3.11 3.21
N ARG A 137 21.35 2.22 2.98
CA ARG A 137 21.78 1.82 1.62
C ARG A 137 20.76 0.92 0.92
N ALA A 138 20.09 0.05 1.67
CA ALA A 138 19.06 -0.85 1.14
C ALA A 138 17.73 -0.13 0.82
N LEU A 139 17.45 0.99 1.50
CA LEU A 139 16.25 1.82 1.30
C LEU A 139 16.61 3.26 0.93
N PRO A 140 17.19 3.51 -0.26
CA PRO A 140 17.63 4.83 -0.67
C PRO A 140 16.48 5.81 -0.94
N ASP A 141 15.27 5.30 -1.14
CA ASP A 141 14.08 6.08 -1.48
C ASP A 141 13.36 6.67 -0.25
N ALA A 142 13.73 6.26 0.96
CA ALA A 142 13.17 6.78 2.19
C ALA A 142 14.15 7.74 2.90
N ALA A 143 13.63 8.86 3.39
CA ALA A 143 14.44 9.81 4.13
C ALA A 143 15.00 9.16 5.43
N PRO A 144 16.27 9.44 5.80
CA PRO A 144 16.87 8.86 7.01
C PRO A 144 16.06 9.12 8.29
N ALA A 145 15.46 10.30 8.42
CA ALA A 145 14.61 10.64 9.56
C ALA A 145 13.37 9.71 9.66
N THR A 146 12.75 9.39 8.53
CA THR A 146 11.61 8.47 8.44
C THR A 146 12.02 7.05 8.82
N ILE A 147 13.17 6.58 8.33
CA ILE A 147 13.71 5.26 8.68
C ILE A 147 13.97 5.17 10.18
N ASN A 148 14.56 6.20 10.80
CA ASN A 148 14.84 6.23 12.23
C ASN A 148 13.56 6.22 13.08
N ALA A 149 12.52 6.95 12.66
CA ALA A 149 11.23 6.94 13.32
C ALA A 149 10.58 5.55 13.27
N TYR A 150 10.63 4.87 12.12
CA TYR A 150 10.11 3.51 12.01
C TYR A 150 10.92 2.49 12.80
N LEU A 151 12.26 2.57 12.77
CA LEU A 151 13.12 1.69 13.56
C LEU A 151 12.83 1.84 15.07
N SER A 152 12.72 3.08 15.55
CA SER A 152 12.39 3.36 16.95
C SER A 152 11.01 2.80 17.32
N GLY A 153 10.02 2.98 16.44
CA GLY A 153 8.68 2.42 16.63
C GLY A 153 8.64 0.89 16.59
N MET A 154 9.42 0.27 15.71
CA MET A 154 9.51 -1.19 15.60
C MET A 154 10.18 -1.81 16.82
N VAL A 155 11.23 -1.18 17.36
CA VAL A 155 11.87 -1.59 18.61
C VAL A 155 10.92 -1.42 19.79
N GLY A 156 10.22 -0.27 19.88
CA GLY A 156 9.23 -0.03 20.94
C GLY A 156 8.03 -0.97 20.90
N ALA A 157 7.63 -1.42 19.70
CA ALA A 157 6.55 -2.38 19.51
C ALA A 157 7.00 -3.86 19.63
N GLY A 158 8.30 -4.12 19.81
CA GLY A 158 8.85 -5.49 19.81
C GLY A 158 8.84 -6.18 18.45
N GLU A 159 8.62 -5.46 17.35
CA GLU A 159 8.71 -5.98 15.98
C GLU A 159 10.15 -6.15 15.50
N ALA A 160 11.11 -5.46 16.14
CA ALA A 160 12.54 -5.59 15.91
C ALA A 160 13.28 -5.53 17.25
N LEU A 161 14.45 -6.17 17.34
CA LEU A 161 15.36 -6.07 18.47
C LEU A 161 16.59 -5.25 18.06
N LEU A 162 16.97 -4.32 18.92
CA LEU A 162 18.23 -3.60 18.81
C LEU A 162 19.27 -4.28 19.71
N VAL A 163 20.27 -4.92 19.10
CA VAL A 163 21.38 -5.57 19.81
C VAL A 163 22.64 -4.77 19.51
N GLY A 164 23.06 -3.95 20.47
CA GLY A 164 24.14 -2.98 20.26
C GLY A 164 23.76 -1.97 19.16
N ASN A 165 24.36 -2.11 17.98
CA ASN A 165 24.16 -1.23 16.82
C ASN A 165 23.44 -1.92 15.65
N PHE A 166 22.93 -3.13 15.85
CA PHE A 166 22.30 -3.95 14.81
C PHE A 166 20.83 -4.19 15.11
N TYR A 167 20.00 -4.06 14.07
CA TYR A 167 18.58 -4.37 14.10
C TYR A 167 18.37 -5.80 13.58
N THR A 168 17.78 -6.65 14.42
CA THR A 168 17.51 -8.07 14.12
C THR A 168 16.05 -8.39 14.38
N LYS A 169 15.53 -9.43 13.74
CA LYS A 169 14.21 -9.98 14.04
C LYS A 169 14.18 -10.50 15.49
N PRO A 170 13.06 -10.33 16.23
CA PRO A 170 12.85 -11.02 17.49
C PRO A 170 12.82 -12.53 17.28
N ARG A 171 13.60 -13.30 18.05
CA ARG A 171 13.55 -14.77 18.01
C ARG A 171 12.15 -15.23 18.41
N THR A 172 11.42 -15.80 17.47
CA THR A 172 10.15 -16.49 17.71
C THR A 172 10.41 -18.00 17.71
N ARG A 173 9.61 -18.77 18.46
CA ARG A 173 9.71 -20.23 18.58
C ARG A 173 9.78 -20.98 17.23
N ASP A 174 9.30 -20.35 16.15
CA ASP A 174 9.35 -20.88 14.78
C ASP A 174 10.76 -20.86 14.13
N ASP A 175 11.71 -20.06 14.62
CA ASP A 175 13.07 -19.99 14.05
C ASP A 175 13.97 -21.17 14.52
N GLU A 176 13.53 -21.97 15.50
CA GLU A 176 14.25 -23.19 15.95
C GLU A 176 14.06 -24.40 15.02
N VAL A 177 13.02 -24.37 14.17
CA VAL A 177 12.66 -25.50 13.29
C VAL A 177 13.51 -25.53 12.00
N GLN A 178 14.07 -24.40 11.56
CA GLN A 178 14.87 -24.32 10.32
C GLN A 178 16.34 -24.73 10.48
N VAL A 179 16.85 -24.89 11.70
CA VAL A 179 18.27 -25.26 11.93
C VAL A 179 18.45 -26.79 12.02
N GLN A 180 17.37 -27.58 12.12
CA GLN A 180 17.45 -29.04 12.26
C GLN A 180 17.31 -29.85 10.95
N ASP A 181 17.00 -29.22 9.82
CA ASP A 181 16.68 -29.93 8.56
C ASP A 181 17.84 -29.99 7.54
N GLU A 182 19.09 -29.70 7.96
CA GLU A 182 20.29 -29.86 7.12
C GLU A 182 21.30 -30.91 7.63
N SER A 183 20.88 -31.85 8.49
CA SER A 183 21.74 -32.96 8.92
C SER A 183 21.01 -34.30 8.99
N ALA A 184 20.67 -34.84 7.82
CA ALA A 184 20.53 -36.28 7.55
C ALA A 184 21.26 -36.51 6.20
N HIS A 185 22.28 -37.36 6.05
CA HIS A 185 22.52 -38.73 6.50
C HIS A 185 24.03 -39.03 6.51
N ASP A 186 24.50 -39.92 7.39
CA ASP A 186 25.32 -41.07 6.94
C ASP A 186 25.28 -42.20 8.01
N ASP A 187 25.34 -43.44 7.51
CA ASP A 187 24.95 -44.72 8.10
C ASP A 187 25.82 -45.28 9.25
N GLY A 188 25.22 -46.16 10.06
CA GLY A 188 25.95 -47.21 10.79
C GLY A 188 25.14 -47.88 11.92
N PRO A 189 24.74 -49.17 11.79
CA PRO A 189 24.20 -49.96 12.89
C PRO A 189 25.25 -50.93 13.43
N GLU A 190 25.61 -50.88 14.71
CA GLU A 190 26.20 -52.02 15.41
C GLU A 190 25.68 -52.12 16.85
N ASP A 191 25.23 -53.34 17.15
CA ASP A 191 24.68 -53.90 18.38
C ASP A 191 25.75 -54.14 19.47
N ASP A 192 25.24 -54.26 20.70
CA ASP A 192 25.64 -55.17 21.78
C ASP A 192 26.90 -54.94 22.68
N ASP A 193 26.54 -54.89 23.98
CA ASP A 193 27.16 -55.53 25.16
C ASP A 193 28.45 -54.96 25.80
N LEU A 194 28.32 -54.43 27.04
CA LEU A 194 28.86 -55.06 28.26
C LEU A 194 28.40 -54.35 29.56
N TYR A 195 27.80 -55.12 30.47
CA TYR A 195 27.45 -54.81 31.87
C TYR A 195 28.68 -54.42 32.74
N ASP A 196 28.49 -53.60 33.78
CA ASP A 196 28.72 -53.94 35.21
C ASP A 196 28.77 -52.66 36.10
N GLY A 197 28.16 -52.68 37.28
CA GLY A 197 28.33 -51.60 38.27
C GLY A 197 27.17 -51.26 39.21
N GLU A 198 26.65 -52.28 39.90
CA GLU A 198 26.13 -52.26 41.29
C GLU A 198 24.86 -51.46 41.67
N VAL A 199 23.92 -52.23 42.22
CA VAL A 199 22.72 -51.85 42.95
C VAL A 199 23.10 -51.66 44.41
N GLU A 200 22.74 -50.53 45.02
CA GLU A 200 22.44 -50.49 46.46
C GLU A 200 21.06 -49.87 46.65
N ASP A 201 20.14 -50.77 47.00
CA ASP A 201 18.89 -50.47 47.69
C ASP A 201 19.17 -49.68 48.97
N ASP A 202 18.39 -48.64 49.23
CA ASP A 202 17.84 -48.51 50.57
C ASP A 202 16.51 -47.75 50.55
N ALA A 203 15.51 -48.43 51.07
CA ALA A 203 14.14 -48.01 51.22
C ALA A 203 14.00 -46.97 52.35
N ALA A 204 13.08 -46.02 52.19
CA ALA A 204 12.08 -45.72 53.22
C ALA A 204 11.06 -44.70 52.73
N GLU A 205 9.81 -45.11 52.81
CA GLU A 205 8.60 -44.31 52.93
C GLU A 205 8.81 -43.05 53.79
N ASP A 206 8.30 -41.89 53.36
CA ASP A 206 7.33 -41.16 54.18
C ASP A 206 6.61 -40.09 53.35
N ALA A 207 5.31 -40.28 53.17
CA ALA A 207 4.38 -39.22 52.84
C ALA A 207 3.36 -39.16 53.97
N PRO A 208 3.07 -37.97 54.51
CA PRO A 208 1.66 -37.67 54.76
C PRO A 208 1.34 -36.18 54.41
N PRO A 209 0.13 -35.66 54.66
CA PRO A 209 -0.78 -35.26 53.59
C PRO A 209 -0.95 -33.74 53.53
N ARG A 210 -1.60 -33.28 52.46
CA ARG A 210 -2.09 -31.90 52.34
C ARG A 210 -3.16 -31.63 53.40
N ASP A 211 -2.97 -30.57 54.17
CA ASP A 211 -3.91 -30.13 55.18
C ASP A 211 -4.56 -28.79 54.80
N ARG A 212 -5.90 -28.83 54.78
CA ARG A 212 -6.93 -27.76 54.86
C ARG A 212 -7.24 -26.87 53.65
#